data_AF-A0AAU7BEW1-F1
#
_entry.id   AF-A0AAU7BEW1-F1
#
_cell.length_a   1.000
_cell.length_b   1.000
_cell.length_c   1.000
_cell.angle_alpha   90.00
_cell.angle_beta   90.00
_cell.angle_gamma   90.00
#
_symmetry.space_group_name_H-M   'P 1'
#
loop_
_entity.id
_entity.type
_entity.pdbx_description
1 polymer ?
#
loop_
_entity_poly.entity_id
_entity_poly.type
_entity_poly.pdbx_seq_one_letter_code
_entity_poly.pdbx_strand_id
1 'polypeptide(L)'
;MGVDIFTTGGYLSCHKPFSGEPMTPVQLADFVGQHGQEEAAKKLGTSQAAISKAIRSGRQIVVRSRAGGSLEAFELKAFPSSGSVSRPRADLELIMSVIAVLAEPTEGAVRSYSPVSSPV
;
A
#
# COMPACT_ATOMS: atom_id res chain seq x y z
N MET A 1 1.89 -36.83 32.88
CA MET A 1 3.19 -36.40 32.33
C MET A 1 3.17 -36.70 30.84
N GLY A 2 3.74 -35.84 30.00
CA GLY A 2 3.48 -35.79 28.56
C GLY A 2 2.19 -35.03 28.25
N VAL A 3 2.07 -33.95 27.46
CA VAL A 3 2.95 -33.32 26.42
C VAL A 3 3.46 -34.31 25.36
N ASP A 4 3.42 -34.09 24.05
CA ASP A 4 2.93 -32.98 23.19
C ASP A 4 2.15 -33.63 21.99
N ILE A 5 1.67 -32.99 20.91
CA ILE A 5 1.98 -31.69 20.28
C ILE A 5 0.74 -31.09 19.57
N PHE A 6 0.90 -29.89 19.02
CA PHE A 6 -0.06 -29.20 18.15
C PHE A 6 -0.46 -30.01 16.90
N THR A 7 -1.76 -30.08 16.58
CA THR A 7 -2.23 -30.50 15.26
C THR A 7 -1.90 -29.43 14.22
N THR A 8 -0.90 -29.70 13.39
CA THR A 8 -0.48 -28.86 12.27
C THR A 8 -1.58 -28.79 11.19
N GLY A 9 -2.45 -27.79 11.28
CA GLY A 9 -3.35 -27.43 10.18
C GLY A 9 -2.52 -27.02 8.97
N GLY A 10 -2.62 -27.79 7.88
CA GLY A 10 -1.68 -27.73 6.77
C GLY A 10 -1.62 -26.36 6.08
N TYR A 11 -0.45 -25.71 6.15
CA TYR A 11 -0.06 -24.71 5.16
C TYR A 11 0.18 -25.43 3.83
N LEU A 12 -0.87 -25.54 3.01
CA LEU A 12 -0.72 -25.99 1.63
C LEU A 12 0.04 -24.89 0.89
N SER A 13 1.37 -25.05 0.81
CA SER A 13 2.26 -24.13 0.12
C SER A 13 1.96 -24.13 -1.38
N CYS A 14 1.03 -23.27 -1.78
CA CYS A 14 0.73 -23.00 -3.16
C CYS A 14 1.87 -22.19 -3.77
N HIS A 15 2.90 -22.92 -4.23
CA HIS A 15 3.88 -22.46 -5.21
C HIS A 15 3.15 -22.06 -6.51
N LYS A 16 2.53 -20.87 -6.53
CA LYS A 16 2.24 -20.20 -7.78
C LYS A 16 3.57 -19.72 -8.35
N PRO A 17 3.94 -20.09 -9.59
CA PRO A 17 5.07 -19.46 -10.25
C PRO A 17 4.82 -17.96 -10.35
N PHE A 18 5.90 -17.18 -10.31
CA PHE A 18 5.88 -15.73 -10.46
C PHE A 18 5.60 -15.37 -11.94
N SER A 19 4.36 -15.58 -12.39
CA SER A 19 3.89 -15.11 -13.68
C SER A 19 3.79 -13.59 -13.63
N GLY A 20 4.58 -12.93 -14.48
CA GLY A 20 4.70 -11.47 -14.53
C GLY A 20 3.45 -10.79 -15.08
N GLU A 21 2.37 -10.76 -14.30
CA GLU A 21 1.19 -9.95 -14.57
C GLU A 21 1.49 -8.45 -14.32
N PRO A 22 1.02 -7.54 -15.19
CA PRO A 22 1.45 -6.15 -15.14
C PRO A 22 0.71 -5.34 -14.06
N MET A 23 1.51 -4.64 -13.25
CA MET A 23 1.31 -3.24 -12.84
C MET A 23 0.02 -2.84 -12.08
N THR A 24 -0.92 -3.73 -11.77
CA THR A 24 -2.11 -3.38 -10.97
C THR A 24 -1.74 -3.26 -9.49
N PRO A 25 -1.97 -2.11 -8.84
CA PRO A 25 -1.88 -2.02 -7.38
C PRO A 25 -2.86 -2.97 -6.69
N VAL A 26 -2.44 -3.62 -5.60
CA VAL A 26 -3.22 -4.63 -4.85
C VAL A 26 -3.43 -4.16 -3.41
N GLN A 27 -4.58 -4.44 -2.79
CA GLN A 27 -4.78 -4.12 -1.37
C GLN A 27 -3.84 -4.94 -0.48
N LEU A 28 -3.40 -4.36 0.65
CA LEU A 28 -2.52 -5.05 1.60
C LEU A 28 -3.13 -6.36 2.14
N ALA A 29 -4.46 -6.40 2.30
CA ALA A 29 -5.16 -7.61 2.74
C ALA A 29 -5.02 -8.76 1.72
N ASP A 30 -5.18 -8.48 0.43
CA ASP A 30 -5.08 -9.47 -0.64
C ASP A 30 -3.62 -9.90 -0.86
N PHE A 31 -2.68 -8.95 -0.78
CA PHE A 31 -1.24 -9.24 -0.83
C PHE A 31 -0.80 -10.17 0.32
N VAL A 32 -1.36 -9.95 1.52
CA VAL A 32 -1.18 -10.85 2.68
C VAL A 32 -1.89 -12.18 2.49
N GLY A 33 -3.04 -12.23 1.82
CA GLY A 33 -3.70 -13.48 1.45
C GLY A 33 -2.89 -14.35 0.48
N GLN A 34 -2.08 -13.72 -0.37
CA GLN A 34 -1.21 -14.41 -1.36
C GLN A 34 0.15 -14.85 -0.82
N HIS A 35 0.66 -14.22 0.25
CA HIS A 35 2.02 -14.47 0.75
C HIS A 35 2.09 -14.86 2.22
N GLY A 36 1.03 -14.66 3.00
CA GLY A 36 1.07 -14.71 4.46
C GLY A 36 1.63 -13.41 5.07
N GLN A 37 1.31 -13.17 6.35
CA GLN A 37 1.66 -11.92 7.03
C GLN A 37 3.17 -11.72 7.23
N GLU A 38 3.91 -12.81 7.45
CA GLU A 38 5.35 -12.75 7.72
C GLU A 38 6.16 -12.42 6.47
N GLU A 39 5.89 -13.11 5.35
CA GLU A 39 6.54 -12.83 4.07
C GLU A 39 6.13 -11.47 3.50
N ALA A 40 4.85 -11.07 3.66
CA ALA A 40 4.43 -9.70 3.32
C ALA A 40 5.18 -8.64 4.14
N ALA A 41 5.41 -8.89 5.44
CA ALA A 41 6.18 -8.00 6.30
C ALA A 41 7.66 -7.89 5.87
N LYS A 42 8.31 -9.03 5.59
CA LYS A 42 9.69 -9.09 5.06
C LYS A 42 9.81 -8.31 3.73
N LYS A 43 8.91 -8.59 2.79
CA LYS A 43 8.87 -7.94 1.46
C LYS A 43 8.64 -6.43 1.53
N LEU A 44 7.90 -5.94 2.52
CA LEU A 44 7.61 -4.52 2.74
C LEU A 44 8.57 -3.84 3.73
N GLY A 45 9.61 -4.53 4.21
CA GLY A 45 10.58 -3.96 5.16
C GLY A 45 9.97 -3.55 6.50
N THR A 46 8.95 -4.27 6.97
CA THR A 46 8.20 -3.93 8.21
C THR A 46 8.02 -5.15 9.11
N SER A 47 7.35 -4.99 10.25
CA SER A 47 7.07 -6.09 11.19
C SER A 47 5.70 -6.74 10.93
N GLN A 48 5.59 -8.05 11.20
CA GLN A 48 4.30 -8.76 11.13
C GLN A 48 3.23 -8.11 12.03
N ALA A 49 3.64 -7.56 13.18
CA ALA A 49 2.75 -6.81 14.07
C ALA A 49 2.21 -5.53 13.43
N ALA A 50 3.01 -4.83 12.61
CA ALA A 50 2.55 -3.65 11.86
C ALA A 50 1.54 -4.01 10.77
N ILE A 51 1.77 -5.12 10.05
CA ILE A 51 0.81 -5.68 9.07
C ILE A 51 -0.51 -6.06 9.76
N SER A 52 -0.43 -6.82 10.86
CA SER A 52 -1.60 -7.23 11.65
C SER A 52 -2.39 -6.03 12.17
N LYS A 53 -1.72 -5.01 12.73
CA LYS A 53 -2.34 -3.75 13.14
C LYS A 53 -3.01 -3.04 11.97
N ALA A 54 -2.39 -3.03 10.79
CA ALA A 54 -2.93 -2.34 9.62
C ALA A 54 -4.24 -2.97 9.10
N ILE A 55 -4.26 -4.29 8.98
CA ILE A 55 -5.46 -5.05 8.57
C ILE A 55 -6.56 -4.89 9.63
N ARG A 56 -6.25 -5.08 10.92
CA ARG A 56 -7.23 -4.96 12.01
C ARG A 56 -7.84 -3.57 12.18
N SER A 57 -7.10 -2.51 11.85
CA SER A 57 -7.61 -1.14 11.85
C SER A 57 -8.29 -0.74 10.53
N GLY A 58 -8.32 -1.64 9.53
CA GLY A 58 -9.00 -1.42 8.27
C GLY A 58 -8.43 -0.25 7.45
N ARG A 59 -7.12 0.02 7.58
CA ARG A 59 -6.40 1.05 6.83
C ARG A 59 -6.44 0.73 5.33
N GLN A 60 -6.66 1.75 4.50
CA GLN A 60 -6.63 1.61 3.05
C GLN A 60 -5.18 1.67 2.59
N ILE A 61 -4.52 0.51 2.49
CA ILE A 61 -3.11 0.39 2.10
C ILE A 61 -3.02 -0.41 0.81
N VAL A 62 -2.32 0.16 -0.16
CA VAL A 62 -2.12 -0.37 -1.50
C VAL A 62 -0.65 -0.72 -1.67
N VAL A 63 -0.37 -1.92 -2.17
CA VAL A 63 0.97 -2.44 -2.50
C VAL A 63 1.14 -2.43 -4.01
N ARG A 64 2.31 -1.98 -4.50
CA ARG A 64 2.66 -1.89 -5.92
C ARG A 64 4.07 -2.44 -6.16
N SER A 65 4.21 -3.33 -7.12
CA SER A 65 5.52 -3.73 -7.67
C SER A 65 6.05 -2.66 -8.62
N ARG A 66 7.30 -2.26 -8.44
CA ARG A 66 8.03 -1.34 -9.33
C ARG A 66 8.80 -2.14 -10.38
N ALA A 67 9.08 -1.53 -11.53
CA ALA A 67 10.05 -2.05 -12.48
C ALA A 67 11.39 -2.32 -11.76
N GLY A 68 11.94 -3.53 -11.93
CA GLY A 68 13.09 -4.03 -11.16
C GLY A 68 12.74 -4.86 -9.91
N GLY A 69 11.46 -5.14 -9.64
CA GLY A 69 11.04 -6.11 -8.61
C GLY A 69 11.00 -5.58 -7.18
N SER A 70 11.33 -4.31 -6.96
CA SER A 70 11.10 -3.65 -5.66
C SER A 70 9.61 -3.47 -5.39
N LEU A 71 9.21 -3.50 -4.11
CA LEU A 71 7.84 -3.30 -3.66
C LEU A 71 7.70 -1.96 -2.93
N GLU A 72 6.66 -1.22 -3.26
CA GLU A 72 6.28 0.04 -2.62
C GLU A 72 4.86 -0.10 -2.05
N ALA A 73 4.56 0.62 -0.97
CA ALA A 73 3.22 0.65 -0.38
C ALA A 73 2.79 2.07 -0.01
N PHE A 74 1.51 2.37 -0.23
CA PHE A 74 0.91 3.69 -0.03
C PHE A 74 -0.33 3.57 0.85
N GLU A 75 -0.49 4.45 1.83
CA GLU A 75 -1.71 4.54 2.65
C GLU A 75 -2.57 5.73 2.21
N LEU A 76 -3.85 5.47 1.96
CA LEU A 76 -4.84 6.49 1.63
C LEU A 76 -5.62 6.85 2.89
N LYS A 77 -5.45 8.08 3.37
CA LYS A 77 -6.12 8.59 4.58
C LYS A 77 -6.60 10.02 4.37
N ALA A 78 -7.85 10.28 4.74
CA ALA A 78 -8.43 11.62 4.63
C ALA A 78 -7.70 12.64 5.52
N PHE A 79 -7.65 13.89 5.04
CA PHE A 79 -7.23 15.05 5.81
C PHE A 79 -8.47 15.85 6.28
N PRO A 80 -8.50 16.38 7.53
CA PRO A 80 -7.57 16.12 8.62
C PRO A 80 -7.61 14.66 9.08
N SER A 81 -6.44 14.16 9.52
CA SER A 81 -6.22 12.76 9.91
C SER A 81 -6.82 12.37 11.27
N SER A 82 -7.09 13.37 12.10
CA SER A 82 -7.64 13.29 13.46
C SER A 82 -9.12 13.66 13.49
N GLY A 83 -9.98 12.68 13.70
CA GLY A 83 -11.41 12.89 13.95
C GLY A 83 -12.15 11.56 13.93
N SER A 84 -13.18 11.41 14.76
CA SER A 84 -14.12 10.28 14.73
C SER A 84 -15.10 10.43 13.56
N VAL A 85 -14.53 10.50 12.36
CA VAL A 85 -15.29 10.79 11.14
C VAL A 85 -15.94 9.49 10.66
N SER A 86 -17.22 9.32 10.97
CA SER A 86 -18.11 8.29 10.41
C SER A 86 -18.44 8.50 8.92
N ARG A 87 -17.57 9.20 8.17
CA ARG A 87 -17.71 9.30 6.71
C ARG A 87 -17.64 7.88 6.15
N PRO A 88 -18.42 7.56 5.09
CA PRO A 88 -18.14 6.40 4.28
C PRO A 88 -16.64 6.39 3.95
N ARG A 89 -16.02 5.21 3.97
CA ARG A 89 -14.65 5.07 3.45
C ARG A 89 -14.61 5.79 2.11
N ALA A 90 -13.66 6.71 1.95
CA ALA A 90 -13.43 7.32 0.66
C ALA A 90 -13.07 6.17 -0.28
N ASP A 91 -14.02 5.82 -1.14
CA ASP A 91 -14.02 4.60 -1.93
C ASP A 91 -12.79 4.60 -2.83
N LEU A 92 -12.15 3.43 -2.98
CA LEU A 92 -10.95 3.33 -3.81
C LEU A 92 -11.27 3.77 -5.25
N GLU A 93 -12.45 3.39 -5.75
CA GLU A 93 -13.00 3.81 -7.03
C GLU A 93 -13.15 5.33 -7.12
N LEU A 94 -13.73 5.95 -6.09
CA LEU A 94 -13.90 7.40 -6.03
C LEU A 94 -12.55 8.13 -6.03
N ILE A 95 -11.57 7.65 -5.26
CA ILE A 95 -10.25 8.29 -5.22
C ILE A 95 -9.48 8.07 -6.53
N MET A 96 -9.52 6.86 -7.10
CA MET A 96 -8.88 6.55 -8.38
C MET A 96 -9.49 7.38 -9.52
N SER A 97 -10.82 7.58 -9.52
CA SER A 97 -11.49 8.44 -10.50
C SER A 97 -11.03 9.91 -10.39
N VAL A 98 -10.94 10.47 -9.18
CA VAL A 98 -10.47 11.85 -8.96
C VAL A 98 -9.00 12.01 -9.34
N ILE A 99 -8.14 11.05 -9.01
CA ILE A 99 -6.72 11.11 -9.38
C ILE A 99 -6.55 10.99 -10.90
N ALA A 100 -7.31 10.13 -11.59
CA ALA A 100 -7.26 10.01 -13.04
C ALA A 100 -7.66 11.32 -13.74
N VAL A 101 -8.69 12.03 -13.25
CA VAL A 101 -9.12 13.33 -13.77
C VAL A 101 -8.11 14.46 -13.49
N LEU A 102 -7.31 14.35 -12.42
CA LEU A 102 -6.27 15.32 -12.05
C LEU A 102 -4.87 14.95 -12.54
N ALA A 103 -4.71 13.80 -13.21
CA ALA A 103 -3.42 13.32 -13.72
C ALA A 103 -3.00 13.94 -15.06
N GLU A 104 -3.82 14.84 -15.61
CA GLU A 104 -3.39 15.76 -16.68
C GLU A 104 -2.12 16.50 -16.21
N PRO A 105 -1.03 16.47 -16.99
CA PRO A 105 0.24 17.04 -16.55
C PRO A 105 0.11 18.55 -16.38
N THR A 106 0.12 19.02 -15.12
CA THR A 106 0.20 20.45 -14.81
C THR A 106 1.60 21.00 -15.07
N GLU A 107 2.03 20.98 -16.33
CA GLU A 107 3.11 21.81 -16.86
C GLU A 107 2.77 23.28 -16.58
N GLY A 108 3.35 23.84 -15.52
CA GLY A 108 3.15 25.24 -15.14
C GLY A 108 3.02 25.54 -13.64
N ALA A 109 2.85 24.52 -12.79
CA ALA A 109 2.69 24.75 -11.33
C ALA A 109 3.96 25.27 -10.63
N VAL A 110 5.14 25.20 -11.26
CA VAL A 110 6.41 25.66 -10.69
C VAL A 110 6.86 26.95 -11.39
N ARG A 111 6.34 28.09 -10.93
CA ARG A 111 6.77 29.42 -11.41
C ARG A 111 8.15 29.73 -10.82
N SER A 112 9.21 29.35 -11.53
CA SER A 112 10.58 29.64 -11.14
C SER A 112 10.85 31.15 -11.17
N TYR A 113 10.97 31.77 -9.99
CA TYR A 113 11.40 33.15 -9.87
C TYR A 113 12.90 33.24 -10.21
N SER A 114 13.22 33.76 -11.39
CA SER A 114 14.58 34.18 -11.72
C SER A 114 14.99 35.34 -10.80
N PRO A 115 16.15 35.31 -10.12
CA PRO A 115 16.62 36.46 -9.36
C PRO A 115 16.89 37.64 -10.29
N VAL A 116 16.18 38.74 -10.10
CA VAL A 116 16.46 39.98 -10.83
C VAL A 116 17.73 40.60 -10.26
N SER A 117 18.84 40.45 -10.98
CA SER A 117 20.10 41.10 -10.63
C SER A 117 19.91 42.61 -10.71
N SER A 118 19.95 43.29 -9.57
CA SER A 118 19.83 44.75 -9.50
C SER A 118 21.20 45.39 -9.74
N PRO A 119 21.32 46.37 -10.66
CA PRO A 119 22.58 47.09 -10.83
C PRO A 119 22.79 48.09 -9.68
N VAL A 120 24.03 48.17 -9.20
CA VAL A 120 24.60 49.25 -8.38
C VAL A 120 25.93 49.68 -8.99
#